data_AF-A0A1Q5RHJ1-F1
#
_entry.id   AF-A0A1Q5RHJ1-F1
#
_cell.length_a   1.000
_cell.length_b   1.000
_cell.length_c   1.000
_cell.angle_alpha   90.00
_cell.angle_beta   90.00
_cell.angle_gamma   90.00
#
_symmetry.space_group_name_H-M   'P 1'
#
loop_
_entity.id
_entity.type
_entity.pdbx_description
1 polymer ?
#
loop_
_entity_poly.entity_id
_entity_poly.type
_entity_poly.pdbx_seq_one_letter_code
_entity_poly.pdbx_strand_id
1 'polypeptide(L)'
;MSVLCEKSGEVHSFDRRSKCIHENAKHPHLTFHQVDLSDAAAFDEDLLMRLPHPWLVVDDAHVQIFSIFSHLNRFLVSGDYYVFEDDPMNADKEIIDGLQLVEQSGFLIDTYYTDAFGSNLTCAPNAWLRKS
;
A
#
# COMPACT_ATOMS: atom_id res chain seq x y z
N MET A 1 1.80 -20.26 -19.35
CA MET A 1 3.20 -19.82 -19.21
C MET A 1 3.40 -19.48 -17.76
N SER A 2 4.16 -20.27 -17.00
CA SER A 2 4.37 -20.01 -15.58
C SER A 2 5.46 -18.94 -15.43
N VAL A 3 5.07 -17.68 -15.42
CA VAL A 3 5.94 -16.60 -14.95
C VAL A 3 5.81 -16.58 -13.43
N LEU A 4 6.31 -17.62 -12.77
CA LEU A 4 6.55 -17.56 -11.34
C LEU A 4 7.95 -16.97 -11.17
N CYS A 5 8.04 -15.81 -10.53
CA CYS A 5 9.30 -15.14 -10.25
C CYS A 5 10.32 -16.13 -9.69
N GLU A 6 11.56 -16.10 -10.19
CA GLU A 6 12.66 -16.97 -9.71
C GLU A 6 12.99 -16.73 -8.22
N LYS A 7 12.50 -15.62 -7.65
CA LYS A 7 12.62 -15.26 -6.24
C LYS A 7 11.25 -15.33 -5.57
N SER A 8 11.20 -15.98 -4.41
CA SER A 8 10.03 -15.95 -3.54
C SER A 8 9.80 -14.54 -3.00
N GLY A 9 8.55 -14.08 -3.02
CA GLY A 9 8.15 -12.84 -2.36
C GLY A 9 8.06 -13.01 -0.84
N GLU A 10 7.93 -11.87 -0.16
CA GLU A 10 7.64 -11.78 1.27
C GLU A 10 6.47 -10.84 1.53
N VAL A 11 5.72 -11.09 2.60
CA VAL A 11 4.54 -10.33 3.01
C VAL A 11 4.79 -9.75 4.39
N HIS A 12 4.66 -8.43 4.49
CA HIS A 12 4.81 -7.68 5.72
C HIS A 12 3.48 -7.03 6.06
N SER A 13 2.85 -7.46 7.15
CA SER A 13 1.58 -6.91 7.63
C SER A 13 1.84 -6.04 8.85
N PHE A 14 1.28 -4.83 8.85
CA PHE A 14 1.46 -3.83 9.90
C PHE A 14 0.12 -3.59 10.59
N ASP A 15 0.04 -3.85 11.90
CA ASP A 15 -1.19 -3.64 12.66
C ASP A 15 -0.87 -3.24 14.10
N ARG A 16 -1.63 -2.30 14.66
CA ARG A 16 -1.51 -1.89 16.06
C ARG A 16 -1.87 -3.02 17.03
N ARG A 17 -2.71 -3.97 16.63
CA ARG A 17 -3.31 -5.00 17.50
C ARG A 17 -2.84 -6.40 17.12
N SER A 18 -1.57 -6.71 17.39
CA SER A 18 -0.99 -8.05 17.24
C SER A 18 -1.79 -9.18 17.92
N LYS A 19 -2.55 -8.88 18.98
CA LYS A 19 -3.44 -9.84 19.67
C LYS A 19 -4.65 -10.31 18.85
N CYS A 20 -5.01 -9.59 17.79
CA CYS A 20 -6.12 -9.95 16.91
C CYS A 20 -5.70 -10.93 15.79
N ILE A 21 -4.41 -11.21 15.65
CA ILE A 21 -3.89 -12.16 14.67
C ILE A 21 -4.34 -13.57 15.04
N HIS A 22 -5.03 -14.24 14.11
CA HIS A 22 -5.47 -15.61 14.30
C HIS A 22 -4.27 -16.56 14.42
N GLU A 23 -4.34 -17.56 15.30
CA GLU A 23 -3.23 -18.49 15.57
C GLU A 23 -2.77 -19.31 14.34
N ASN A 24 -3.64 -19.42 13.33
CA ASN A 24 -3.38 -20.11 12.07
C ASN A 24 -2.81 -19.19 10.97
N ALA A 25 -2.74 -17.88 11.19
CA ALA A 25 -2.13 -16.94 10.25
C ALA A 25 -0.59 -17.04 10.35
N LYS A 26 -0.04 -18.18 9.91
CA LYS A 26 1.39 -18.49 9.98
C LYS A 26 1.86 -18.95 8.62
N HIS A 27 2.89 -18.28 8.09
CA HIS A 27 3.52 -18.66 6.84
C HIS A 27 5.01 -18.28 6.88
N PRO A 28 5.94 -19.07 6.30
CA PRO A 28 7.37 -18.77 6.35
C PRO A 28 7.78 -17.42 5.75
N HIS A 29 6.95 -16.89 4.85
CA HIS A 29 7.16 -15.60 4.17
C HIS A 29 6.22 -14.50 4.68
N LEU A 30 5.54 -14.70 5.82
CA LEU A 30 4.64 -13.71 6.41
C LEU A 30 5.21 -13.22 7.74
N THR A 31 5.44 -11.91 7.84
CA THR A 31 5.89 -11.25 9.06
C THR A 31 4.88 -10.20 9.49
N PHE A 32 4.50 -10.24 10.77
CA PHE A 32 3.63 -9.22 11.37
C PHE A 32 4.47 -8.23 12.18
N HIS A 33 4.20 -6.95 11.98
CA HIS A 33 4.84 -5.83 12.66
C HIS A 33 3.78 -5.08 13.47
N GLN A 34 4.08 -4.84 14.74
CA GLN A 34 3.17 -4.06 15.58
C GLN A 34 3.46 -2.57 15.41
N VAL A 35 2.65 -1.88 14.61
CA VAL A 35 2.85 -0.46 14.26
C VAL A 35 1.53 0.29 14.40
N ASP A 36 1.57 1.50 14.99
CA ASP A 36 0.42 2.40 15.04
C ASP A 36 0.57 3.47 13.96
N LEU A 37 -0.26 3.39 12.91
CA LEU A 37 -0.21 4.31 11.77
C LEU A 37 -0.68 5.73 12.09
N SER A 38 -1.08 6.02 13.33
CA SER A 38 -1.23 7.42 13.76
C SER A 38 0.11 8.16 13.90
N ASP A 39 1.24 7.44 13.86
CA ASP A 39 2.59 7.97 13.79
C ASP A 39 3.37 7.29 12.66
N ALA A 40 3.55 8.01 11.54
CA ALA A 40 4.29 7.49 10.39
C ALA A 40 5.76 7.15 10.71
N ALA A 41 6.34 7.74 11.77
CA ALA A 41 7.71 7.42 12.18
C ALA A 41 7.82 6.07 12.89
N ALA A 42 6.70 5.38 13.16
CA ALA A 42 6.68 4.07 13.79
C ALA A 42 7.10 2.92 12.86
N PHE A 43 7.28 3.18 11.56
CA PHE A 43 7.86 2.21 10.64
C PHE A 43 9.36 2.00 10.92
N ASP A 44 9.81 0.75 10.80
CA ASP A 44 11.22 0.41 10.76
C ASP A 44 11.78 0.79 9.36
N GLU A 45 12.44 1.94 9.26
CA GLU A 45 13.01 2.40 7.98
C GLU A 45 14.14 1.49 7.48
N ASP A 46 14.91 0.85 8.37
CA ASP A 46 15.98 -0.09 7.99
C ASP A 46 15.39 -1.34 7.34
N LEU A 47 14.24 -1.81 7.85
CA LEU A 47 13.45 -2.84 7.19
C LEU A 47 12.99 -2.36 5.81
N LEU A 48 12.36 -1.19 5.71
CA LEU A 48 11.84 -0.69 4.42
C LEU A 48 12.95 -0.55 3.37
N MET A 49 14.13 -0.03 3.74
CA MET A 49 15.24 0.13 2.80
C MET A 49 15.80 -1.18 2.22
N ARG A 50 15.60 -2.32 2.90
CA ARG A 50 16.16 -3.62 2.49
C ARG A 50 15.18 -4.53 1.75
N LEU A 51 13.87 -4.24 1.79
CA LEU A 51 12.87 -5.12 1.16
C LEU A 51 13.07 -5.14 -0.38
N PRO A 52 12.94 -6.31 -1.02
CA PRO A 52 13.11 -6.42 -2.45
C PRO A 52 11.92 -5.84 -3.22
N HIS A 53 12.18 -5.14 -4.32
CA HIS A 53 11.17 -4.67 -5.26
C HIS A 53 10.85 -5.75 -6.34
N PRO A 54 9.66 -5.73 -6.96
CA PRO A 54 8.60 -4.72 -6.83
C PRO A 54 7.75 -4.87 -5.55
N TRP A 55 7.27 -3.76 -5.02
CA TRP A 55 6.32 -3.71 -3.91
C TRP A 55 4.89 -3.57 -4.40
N LEU A 56 3.98 -4.18 -3.64
CA LEU A 56 2.56 -3.88 -3.62
C LEU A 56 2.21 -3.46 -2.19
N VAL A 57 2.01 -2.17 -1.99
CA VAL A 57 1.54 -1.60 -0.73
C VAL A 57 0.03 -1.52 -0.77
N VAL A 58 -0.62 -2.10 0.24
CA VAL A 58 -2.08 -2.10 0.39
C VAL A 58 -2.42 -1.39 1.69
N ASP A 59 -3.10 -0.26 1.60
CA ASP A 59 -3.57 0.52 2.74
C ASP A 59 -5.05 0.20 2.99
N ASP A 60 -5.27 -0.73 3.91
CA ASP A 60 -6.59 -1.18 4.39
C ASP A 60 -6.86 -0.68 5.84
N ALA A 61 -5.94 0.11 6.40
CA ALA A 61 -6.10 0.67 7.73
C ALA A 61 -6.91 1.97 7.71
N HIS A 62 -6.81 2.73 6.62
CA HIS A 62 -7.50 4.02 6.43
C HIS A 62 -7.16 5.05 7.52
N VAL A 63 -5.91 5.02 8.03
CA VAL A 63 -5.43 5.94 9.07
C VAL A 63 -4.38 6.87 8.49
N GLN A 64 -4.68 8.18 8.46
CA GLN A 64 -3.78 9.22 7.93
C GLN A 64 -3.20 8.87 6.55
N ILE A 65 -4.05 8.39 5.65
CA ILE A 65 -3.70 7.78 4.36
C ILE A 65 -2.61 8.55 3.61
N PHE A 66 -2.74 9.88 3.45
CA PHE A 66 -1.75 10.67 2.72
C PHE A 66 -0.43 10.90 3.48
N SER A 67 -0.47 10.91 4.82
CA SER A 67 0.73 10.98 5.66
C SER A 67 1.53 9.68 5.54
N ILE A 68 0.84 8.54 5.62
CA ILE A 68 1.44 7.21 5.44
C ILE A 68 1.97 7.03 4.01
N PHE A 69 1.18 7.40 3.00
CA PHE A 69 1.61 7.41 1.61
C PHE A 69 2.89 8.24 1.43
N SER A 70 2.92 9.48 1.96
CA SER A 70 4.08 10.37 1.86
C SER A 70 5.33 9.75 2.49
N HIS A 71 5.19 9.09 3.64
CA HIS A 71 6.28 8.40 4.31
C HIS A 71 6.80 7.22 3.48
N LEU A 72 5.91 6.31 3.04
CA LEU A 72 6.29 5.11 2.29
C LEU A 72 6.79 5.43 0.87
N ASN A 73 6.31 6.50 0.25
CA ASN A 73 6.76 6.98 -1.06
C ASN A 73 8.27 7.24 -1.12
N ARG A 74 8.91 7.55 0.00
CA ARG A 74 10.38 7.69 0.09
C ARG A 74 11.14 6.42 -0.30
N PHE A 75 10.51 5.25 -0.17
CA PHE A 75 11.12 3.94 -0.42
C PHE A 75 10.61 3.28 -1.69
N LEU A 76 9.42 3.67 -2.18
CA LEU A 76 8.85 3.13 -3.43
C LEU A 76 9.71 3.51 -4.65
N VAL A 77 9.80 2.63 -5.62
CA VAL A 77 10.51 2.84 -6.90
C VAL A 77 9.58 2.66 -8.10
N SER A 78 10.02 3.07 -9.29
CA SER A 78 9.26 2.88 -10.54
C SER A 78 8.86 1.41 -10.72
N GLY A 79 7.59 1.17 -10.97
CA GLY A 79 6.99 -0.16 -11.09
C GLY A 79 6.29 -0.68 -9.83
N ASP A 80 6.51 -0.07 -8.67
CA ASP A 80 5.78 -0.41 -7.45
C ASP A 80 4.35 0.11 -7.48
N TYR A 81 3.49 -0.51 -6.67
CA TYR A 81 2.09 -0.14 -6.51
C TYR A 81 1.78 0.32 -5.08
N TYR A 82 0.90 1.31 -4.99
CA TYR A 82 0.19 1.70 -3.77
C TYR A 82 -1.30 1.60 -4.04
N VAL A 83 -2.03 0.92 -3.15
CA VAL A 83 -3.47 0.74 -3.25
C VAL A 83 -4.12 1.33 -2.01
N PHE A 84 -5.07 2.26 -2.19
CA PHE A 84 -5.98 2.67 -1.13
C PHE A 84 -7.21 1.76 -1.19
N GLU A 85 -7.37 0.83 -0.24
CA GLU A 85 -8.60 0.02 -0.20
C GLU A 85 -9.75 0.85 0.38
N ASP A 86 -11.00 0.44 0.07
CA ASP A 86 -12.29 0.81 0.67
C ASP A 86 -12.60 2.25 1.12
N ASP A 87 -11.77 3.23 0.77
CA ASP A 87 -12.00 4.64 1.04
C ASP A 87 -12.87 5.23 -0.07
N PRO A 88 -14.10 5.66 0.22
CA PRO A 88 -14.98 6.27 -0.77
C PRO A 88 -14.50 7.63 -1.28
N MET A 89 -13.35 8.14 -0.79
CA MET A 89 -12.65 9.35 -1.27
C MET A 89 -13.62 10.51 -1.50
N ASN A 90 -14.14 11.07 -0.39
CA ASN A 90 -15.05 12.21 -0.45
C ASN A 90 -14.37 13.41 -1.12
N ALA A 91 -15.13 14.19 -1.89
CA ALA A 91 -14.61 15.39 -2.57
C ALA A 91 -14.44 16.58 -1.60
N ASP A 92 -13.62 16.40 -0.56
CA ASP A 92 -13.20 17.46 0.34
C ASP A 92 -11.77 17.92 0.06
N LYS A 93 -11.35 18.98 0.76
CA LYS A 93 -10.04 19.58 0.54
C LYS A 93 -8.89 18.62 0.88
N GLU A 94 -9.03 17.81 1.92
CA GLU A 94 -7.97 16.90 2.36
C GLU A 94 -7.70 15.84 1.30
N ILE A 95 -8.78 15.25 0.76
CA ILE A 95 -8.70 14.26 -0.31
C ILE A 95 -8.16 14.89 -1.59
N ILE A 96 -8.60 16.10 -1.96
CA ILE A 96 -8.09 16.80 -3.16
C ILE A 96 -6.60 17.09 -3.04
N ASP A 97 -6.15 17.67 -1.92
CA ASP A 97 -4.75 18.00 -1.67
C ASP A 97 -3.89 16.71 -1.64
N GLY A 98 -4.42 15.63 -1.05
CA GLY A 98 -3.77 14.34 -0.99
C GLY A 98 -3.62 13.64 -2.35
N LEU A 99 -4.66 13.64 -3.18
CA LEU A 99 -4.58 13.10 -4.54
C LEU A 99 -3.64 13.94 -5.43
N GLN A 100 -3.60 15.26 -5.23
CA GLN A 100 -2.61 16.11 -5.91
C GLN A 100 -1.18 15.76 -5.49
N LEU A 101 -0.94 15.46 -4.21
CA LEU A 101 0.36 14.97 -3.71
C LEU A 101 0.75 13.64 -4.39
N VAL A 102 -0.19 12.71 -4.55
CA VAL A 102 0.02 11.43 -5.24
C VAL A 102 0.49 11.64 -6.69
N GLU A 103 -0.22 12.50 -7.43
CA GLU A 103 0.13 12.83 -8.82
C GLU A 103 1.52 13.49 -8.91
N GLN A 104 1.79 14.48 -8.05
CA GLN A 104 3.09 15.16 -7.97
C GLN A 104 4.24 14.23 -7.59
N SER A 105 3.92 13.12 -6.90
CA SER A 105 4.88 12.08 -6.52
C SER A 105 5.18 11.08 -7.65
N GLY A 106 4.61 11.27 -8.84
CA GLY A 106 4.88 10.47 -10.03
C GLY A 106 4.07 9.18 -10.11
N PHE A 107 2.93 9.11 -9.42
CA PHE A 107 2.02 7.97 -9.53
C PHE A 107 1.00 8.18 -10.66
N LEU A 108 0.72 7.10 -11.37
CA LEU A 108 -0.31 7.02 -12.38
C LEU A 108 -1.39 6.05 -11.92
N ILE A 109 -2.64 6.37 -12.22
CA ILE A 109 -3.76 5.46 -12.03
C ILE A 109 -3.62 4.29 -13.01
N ASP A 110 -3.60 3.06 -12.50
CA ASP A 110 -3.60 1.86 -13.33
C ASP A 110 -5.03 1.51 -13.75
N THR A 111 -5.38 1.89 -14.98
CA THR A 111 -6.73 1.71 -15.53
C THR A 111 -7.10 0.25 -15.82
N TYR A 112 -6.17 -0.70 -15.68
CA TYR A 112 -6.48 -2.12 -15.79
C TYR A 112 -7.17 -2.68 -14.53
N TYR A 113 -6.84 -2.12 -13.36
CA TYR A 113 -7.30 -2.59 -12.04
C TYR A 113 -8.33 -1.67 -11.37
N THR A 114 -8.60 -0.48 -11.91
CA THR A 114 -9.62 0.43 -11.39
C THR A 114 -11.05 -0.09 -11.55
N ASP A 115 -11.91 0.23 -10.59
CA ASP A 115 -13.33 -0.11 -10.68
C ASP A 115 -14.06 0.67 -11.79
N ALA A 116 -15.13 0.06 -12.32
CA ALA A 116 -15.89 0.45 -13.52
C ALA A 116 -15.22 0.20 -14.89
N PHE A 117 -13.94 -0.20 -14.97
CA PHE A 117 -13.29 -0.71 -16.19
C PHE A 117 -12.26 -1.81 -15.87
N GLY A 118 -12.48 -3.07 -16.30
CA GLY A 118 -11.50 -4.16 -16.12
C GLY A 118 -11.89 -5.22 -15.08
N SER A 119 -10.91 -5.76 -14.34
CA SER A 119 -11.11 -6.74 -13.26
C SER A 119 -11.38 -6.01 -11.95
N ASN A 120 -12.66 -5.88 -11.59
CA ASN A 120 -13.14 -5.22 -10.37
C ASN A 120 -12.48 -5.83 -9.12
N LEU A 121 -11.70 -5.03 -8.40
CA LEU A 121 -10.85 -5.47 -7.28
C LEU A 121 -11.14 -4.70 -5.99
N THR A 122 -11.76 -3.51 -6.03
CA THR A 122 -12.05 -2.70 -4.84
C THR A 122 -13.41 -2.03 -4.96
N CYS A 123 -13.76 -1.11 -4.04
CA CYS A 123 -14.83 -0.14 -4.27
C CYS A 123 -14.34 1.32 -4.34
N ALA A 124 -13.02 1.53 -4.23
CA ALA A 124 -12.35 2.83 -4.21
C ALA A 124 -11.94 3.27 -5.64
N PRO A 125 -12.60 4.28 -6.23
CA PRO A 125 -12.27 4.73 -7.58
C PRO A 125 -10.88 5.35 -7.63
N ASN A 126 -10.13 5.06 -8.70
CA ASN A 126 -8.77 5.60 -8.94
C ASN A 126 -7.73 5.27 -7.85
N ALA A 127 -7.95 4.20 -7.08
CA ALA A 127 -7.13 3.88 -5.93
C ALA A 127 -5.95 2.94 -6.22
N TRP A 128 -5.85 2.37 -7.42
CA TRP A 128 -4.68 1.59 -7.86
C TRP A 128 -3.65 2.51 -8.50
N LEU A 129 -2.58 2.77 -7.77
CA LEU A 129 -1.57 3.76 -8.14
C LEU A 129 -0.24 3.06 -8.41
N ARG A 130 0.28 3.22 -9.62
CA ARG A 130 1.59 2.72 -10.02
C ARG A 130 2.60 3.84 -10.06
N LYS A 131 3.76 3.66 -9.43
CA LYS A 131 4.87 4.62 -9.51
C LYS A 131 5.54 4.56 -10.89
N SER A 132 5.71 5.70 -11.53
CA SER A 132 6.36 5.85 -12.85
C SER A 132 7.86 5.93 -12.77
#